data_AF-A0A957RPA2-F1
#
_entry.id   AF-A0A957RPA2-F1
#
_cell.length_a   1.000
_cell.length_b   1.000
_cell.length_c   1.000
_cell.angle_alpha   90.00
_cell.angle_beta   90.00
_cell.angle_gamma   90.00
#
_symmetry.space_group_name_H-M   'P 1'
#
loop_
_entity.id
_entity.type
_entity.pdbx_description
1 polymer ?
#
loop_
_entity_poly.entity_id
_entity_poly.type
_entity_poly.pdbx_seq_one_letter_code
_entity_poly.pdbx_strand_id
1 'polypeptide(L)'
;INSFIADGTTALGQGAQTGYGLLTAAGHADHDWTMILLSDGWENEPPYWAAVAGAIDNVVVHTVGLGDDANRPLLESIAGAKHGTYFYVSVDPPPAPVAAAAAPPPLFVDALLPNRLADVYVAAGELSQGWQRIFDAHGAMQDIKGINYDVVIERGTPVVLFTLNWDSPSSYLLLRLRDPDGNPITPDQDLRTAT
;
A
#
# COMPACT_ATOMS: atom_id res chain seq x y z
N ILE A 1 -4.48 -0.41 15.94
CA ILE A 1 -5.38 -0.48 14.76
C ILE A 1 -6.37 -1.65 14.85
N ASN A 2 -5.95 -2.83 15.34
CA ASN A 2 -6.79 -4.05 15.40
C ASN A 2 -8.04 -4.02 16.32
N SER A 3 -8.35 -2.88 16.94
CA SER A 3 -9.48 -2.71 17.85
C SER A 3 -10.55 -1.75 17.31
N PHE A 4 -10.44 -1.32 16.05
CA PHE A 4 -11.48 -0.52 15.41
C PHE A 4 -12.64 -1.41 14.97
N ILE A 5 -13.87 -0.93 15.22
CA ILE A 5 -15.11 -1.54 14.75
C ILE A 5 -15.71 -0.55 13.77
N ALA A 6 -16.03 -1.01 12.56
CA ALA A 6 -16.75 -0.21 11.59
C ALA A 6 -18.23 -0.11 12.00
N ASP A 7 -18.72 1.12 12.13
CA ASP A 7 -20.12 1.42 12.44
C ASP A 7 -20.48 2.83 11.92
N GLY A 8 -21.77 3.07 11.70
CA GLY A 8 -22.31 4.38 11.35
C GLY A 8 -22.26 4.75 9.87
N THR A 9 -22.08 6.04 9.62
CA THR A 9 -22.15 6.67 8.29
C THR A 9 -20.76 6.97 7.71
N THR A 10 -20.71 7.38 6.46
CA THR A 10 -19.46 7.62 5.72
C THR A 10 -19.34 9.11 5.37
N ALA A 11 -18.49 9.83 6.12
CA ALA A 11 -18.17 11.24 5.89
C ALA A 11 -16.75 11.40 5.32
N LEU A 12 -16.57 11.18 4.01
CA LEU A 12 -15.24 11.23 3.37
C LEU A 12 -14.58 12.61 3.46
N GLY A 13 -15.36 13.68 3.24
CA GLY A 13 -14.90 15.05 3.39
C GLY A 13 -14.41 15.34 4.80
N GLN A 14 -15.17 14.92 5.82
CA GLN A 14 -14.75 15.07 7.22
C GLN A 14 -13.46 14.31 7.51
N GLY A 15 -13.33 13.07 7.03
CA GLY A 15 -12.13 12.26 7.20
C GLY A 15 -10.91 12.94 6.59
N ALA A 16 -11.03 13.43 5.35
CA ALA A 16 -9.98 14.17 4.66
C ALA A 16 -9.62 15.47 5.39
N GLN A 17 -10.61 16.26 5.81
CA GLN A 17 -10.39 17.49 6.56
C GLN A 17 -9.69 17.23 7.90
N THR A 18 -10.09 16.18 8.61
CA THR A 18 -9.49 15.79 9.89
C THR A 18 -8.04 15.36 9.70
N GLY A 19 -7.76 14.50 8.72
CA GLY A 19 -6.40 14.06 8.42
C GLY A 19 -5.48 15.23 8.03
N TYR A 20 -5.98 16.15 7.20
CA TYR A 20 -5.25 17.37 6.85
C TYR A 20 -5.02 18.29 8.07
N GLY A 21 -6.02 18.41 8.95
CA GLY A 21 -5.87 19.12 10.23
C GLY A 21 -4.75 18.55 11.10
N LEU A 22 -4.60 17.22 11.15
CA LEU A 22 -3.50 16.59 11.89
C LEU A 22 -2.13 16.90 11.28
N LEU A 23 -2.02 16.89 9.95
CA LEU A 23 -0.78 17.23 9.25
C LEU A 23 -0.39 18.70 9.46
N THR A 24 -1.32 19.63 9.31
CA THR A 24 -1.05 21.05 9.53
C THR A 24 -0.72 21.38 11.00
N ALA A 25 -1.27 20.61 11.95
CA ALA A 25 -1.03 20.83 13.38
C ALA A 25 0.30 20.24 13.89
N ALA A 26 0.75 19.12 13.33
CA ALA A 26 1.88 18.35 13.87
C ALA A 26 2.95 17.97 12.84
N GLY A 27 2.68 18.13 11.55
CA GLY A 27 3.62 17.84 10.47
C GLY A 27 4.75 18.86 10.40
N HIS A 28 5.92 18.41 9.94
CA HIS A 28 7.01 19.33 9.62
C HIS A 28 6.65 20.13 8.37
N ALA A 29 6.73 21.45 8.46
CA ALA A 29 6.36 22.37 7.39
C ALA A 29 7.28 22.29 6.15
N ASP A 30 8.49 21.75 6.31
CA ASP A 30 9.45 21.56 5.22
C ASP A 30 9.27 20.22 4.49
N HIS A 31 8.27 19.42 4.86
CA HIS A 31 7.99 18.14 4.21
C HIS A 31 6.84 18.26 3.23
N ASP A 32 6.97 17.60 2.08
CA ASP A 32 5.83 17.33 1.22
C ASP A 32 4.89 16.35 1.92
N TRP A 33 3.64 16.77 2.11
CA TRP A 33 2.66 15.96 2.80
C TRP A 33 1.91 15.06 1.83
N THR A 34 1.66 13.82 2.27
CA THR A 34 0.80 12.88 1.57
C THR A 34 -0.22 12.29 2.52
N MET A 35 -1.45 12.12 2.04
CA MET A 35 -2.53 11.43 2.69
C MET A 35 -3.03 10.27 1.82
N ILE A 36 -3.52 9.23 2.48
CA ILE A 36 -4.21 8.11 1.84
C ILE A 36 -5.60 8.02 2.46
N LEU A 37 -6.64 8.14 1.62
CA LEU A 37 -8.04 8.01 2.01
C LEU A 37 -8.58 6.66 1.52
N LEU A 38 -8.86 5.76 2.45
CA LEU A 38 -9.44 4.44 2.19
C LEU A 38 -10.96 4.48 2.41
N SER A 39 -11.74 3.94 1.48
CA SER A 39 -13.18 3.76 1.63
C SER A 39 -13.71 2.58 0.83
N ASP A 40 -14.70 1.89 1.38
CA ASP A 40 -15.47 0.80 0.78
C ASP A 40 -16.89 1.20 0.36
N GLY A 41 -17.25 2.48 0.49
CA GLY A 41 -18.64 2.90 0.36
C GLY A 41 -18.84 4.30 -0.20
N TRP A 42 -20.10 4.72 -0.16
CA TRP A 42 -20.53 6.03 -0.63
C TRP A 42 -20.54 7.04 0.50
N GLU A 43 -19.98 8.22 0.23
CA GLU A 43 -20.16 9.36 1.12
C GLU A 43 -21.65 9.67 1.28
N ASN A 44 -22.12 9.69 2.52
CA ASN A 44 -23.54 9.89 2.84
C ASN A 44 -23.76 10.79 4.06
N GLU A 45 -22.70 11.22 4.75
CA GLU A 45 -22.76 12.13 5.90
C GLU A 45 -21.88 13.38 5.69
N PRO A 46 -22.37 14.59 6.03
CA PRO A 46 -21.56 15.80 5.97
C PRO A 46 -20.49 15.87 7.09
N PRO A 47 -19.45 16.72 6.94
CA PRO A 47 -19.17 17.53 5.77
C PRO A 47 -18.71 16.71 4.56
N TYR A 48 -19.35 16.96 3.42
CA TYR A 48 -19.05 16.29 2.15
C TYR A 48 -17.75 16.80 1.53
N TRP A 49 -17.06 15.97 0.73
CA TRP A 49 -15.84 16.36 0.02
C TRP A 49 -15.99 17.70 -0.71
N ALA A 50 -17.06 17.86 -1.48
CA ALA A 50 -17.33 19.06 -2.26
C ALA A 50 -17.34 20.36 -1.42
N ALA A 51 -17.68 20.27 -0.14
CA ALA A 51 -17.71 21.41 0.77
C ALA A 51 -16.34 21.74 1.38
N VAL A 52 -15.46 20.74 1.54
CA VAL A 52 -14.16 20.90 2.23
C VAL A 52 -12.97 20.95 1.29
N ALA A 53 -13.11 20.49 0.05
CA ALA A 53 -12.01 20.32 -0.90
C ALA A 53 -11.16 21.59 -1.11
N GLY A 54 -11.79 22.76 -1.04
CA GLY A 54 -11.10 24.05 -1.20
C GLY A 54 -10.20 24.45 -0.02
N ALA A 55 -10.42 23.88 1.17
CA ALA A 55 -9.63 24.18 2.37
C ALA A 55 -8.44 23.22 2.57
N ILE A 56 -8.38 22.13 1.79
CA ILE A 56 -7.28 21.15 1.83
C ILE A 56 -6.30 21.53 0.72
N ASP A 57 -5.12 22.03 1.07
CA ASP A 57 -4.08 22.43 0.12
C ASP A 57 -2.71 21.85 0.49
N ASN A 58 -1.73 21.98 -0.40
CA ASN A 58 -0.34 21.60 -0.16
C ASN A 58 -0.16 20.16 0.40
N VAL A 59 -1.03 19.24 -0.05
CA VAL A 59 -1.00 17.83 0.31
C VAL A 59 -1.41 17.01 -0.91
N VAL A 60 -0.67 15.93 -1.17
CA VAL A 60 -1.06 14.92 -2.15
C VAL A 60 -2.07 13.97 -1.50
N VAL A 61 -3.20 13.71 -2.14
CA VAL A 61 -4.21 12.77 -1.60
C VAL A 61 -4.35 11.59 -2.55
N HIS A 62 -3.82 10.43 -2.15
CA HIS A 62 -4.17 9.16 -2.78
C HIS A 62 -5.48 8.65 -2.21
N THR A 63 -6.23 7.91 -3.03
CA THR A 63 -7.48 7.28 -2.60
C THR A 63 -7.42 5.78 -2.86
N VAL A 64 -8.04 5.00 -1.97
CA VAL A 64 -8.15 3.55 -2.10
C VAL A 64 -9.62 3.18 -2.02
N GLY A 65 -10.16 2.65 -3.12
CA GLY A 65 -11.48 2.05 -3.17
C GLY A 65 -11.41 0.57 -2.82
N LEU A 66 -12.05 0.17 -1.72
CA LEU A 66 -12.06 -1.19 -1.23
C LEU A 66 -13.35 -1.91 -1.68
N GLY A 67 -13.22 -2.81 -2.64
CA GLY A 67 -14.35 -3.53 -3.22
C GLY A 67 -15.20 -2.70 -4.17
N ASP A 68 -16.23 -3.34 -4.73
CA ASP A 68 -17.06 -2.76 -5.79
C ASP A 68 -18.10 -1.76 -5.27
N ASP A 69 -18.40 -1.80 -3.97
CA ASP A 69 -19.35 -0.88 -3.33
C ASP A 69 -18.76 0.52 -3.08
N ALA A 70 -17.44 0.68 -3.23
CA ALA A 70 -16.76 1.95 -3.08
C ALA A 70 -17.26 2.97 -4.12
N ASN A 71 -17.45 4.24 -3.70
CA ASN A 71 -17.79 5.32 -4.63
C ASN A 71 -16.56 5.73 -5.46
N ARG A 72 -16.25 4.92 -6.47
CA ARG A 72 -15.10 5.09 -7.37
C ARG A 72 -15.07 6.47 -8.04
N PRO A 73 -16.16 7.00 -8.65
CA PRO A 73 -16.11 8.32 -9.28
C PRO A 73 -15.71 9.44 -8.31
N LEU A 74 -16.21 9.39 -7.07
CA LEU A 74 -15.84 10.36 -6.05
C LEU A 74 -14.36 10.20 -5.64
N LEU A 75 -13.91 8.98 -5.37
CA LEU A 75 -12.52 8.71 -4.98
C LEU A 75 -11.50 9.08 -6.07
N GLU A 76 -11.80 8.81 -7.33
CA GLU A 76 -11.01 9.26 -8.48
C GLU A 76 -10.97 10.80 -8.56
N SER A 77 -12.11 11.46 -8.33
CA SER A 77 -12.18 12.93 -8.34
C SER A 77 -11.36 13.57 -7.22
N ILE A 78 -11.36 12.98 -6.02
CA ILE A 78 -10.56 13.44 -4.87
C ILE A 78 -9.07 13.33 -5.21
N ALA A 79 -8.63 12.16 -5.66
CA ALA A 79 -7.23 11.93 -6.00
C ALA A 79 -6.76 12.86 -7.13
N GLY A 80 -7.53 12.95 -8.21
CA GLY A 80 -7.20 13.83 -9.34
C GLY A 80 -7.15 15.31 -8.94
N ALA A 81 -8.05 15.77 -8.07
CA ALA A 81 -8.07 17.15 -7.59
C ALA A 81 -6.88 17.51 -6.69
N LYS A 82 -6.20 16.51 -6.12
CA LYS A 82 -5.07 16.69 -5.19
C LYS A 82 -3.81 15.97 -5.65
N HIS A 83 -3.62 15.84 -6.96
CA HIS A 83 -2.41 15.30 -7.59
C HIS A 83 -2.02 13.88 -7.14
N GLY A 84 -2.96 13.12 -6.57
CA GLY A 84 -2.74 11.75 -6.15
C GLY A 84 -3.18 10.74 -7.20
N THR A 85 -3.24 9.49 -6.77
CA THR A 85 -3.65 8.34 -7.58
C THR A 85 -4.76 7.59 -6.86
N TYR A 86 -5.75 7.15 -7.64
CA TYR A 86 -6.77 6.22 -7.18
C TYR A 86 -6.28 4.79 -7.35
N PHE A 87 -6.39 4.00 -6.29
CA PHE A 87 -6.12 2.57 -6.28
C PHE A 87 -7.41 1.81 -6.01
N TYR A 88 -7.65 0.78 -6.81
CA TYR A 88 -8.73 -0.17 -6.54
C TYR A 88 -8.17 -1.42 -5.89
N VAL A 89 -8.78 -1.85 -4.80
CA VAL A 89 -8.45 -3.10 -4.11
C VAL A 89 -9.71 -3.95 -4.05
N SER A 90 -9.72 -5.07 -4.77
CA SER A 90 -10.81 -6.04 -4.65
C SER A 90 -10.83 -6.64 -3.25
N VAL A 91 -12.03 -6.88 -2.70
CA VAL A 91 -12.21 -7.64 -1.44
C VAL A 91 -12.30 -9.14 -1.69
N ASP A 92 -12.73 -9.54 -2.88
CA ASP A 92 -12.86 -10.93 -3.26
C ASP A 92 -11.50 -11.53 -3.60
N PRO A 93 -11.24 -12.80 -3.23
CA PRO A 93 -10.02 -13.46 -3.68
C PRO A 93 -10.00 -13.50 -5.23
N PRO A 94 -8.82 -13.33 -5.86
CA PRO A 94 -8.67 -13.51 -7.28
C PRO A 94 -9.14 -14.93 -7.65
N PRO A 95 -9.73 -15.11 -8.84
CA PRO A 95 -10.19 -16.41 -9.27
C PRO A 95 -9.04 -17.42 -9.25
N ALA A 96 -9.31 -18.62 -8.76
CA ALA A 96 -8.34 -19.71 -8.78
C ALA A 96 -7.81 -19.90 -10.22
N PRO A 97 -6.51 -20.19 -10.39
CA PRO A 97 -5.95 -20.45 -11.70
C PRO A 97 -6.71 -21.64 -12.28
N VAL A 98 -7.18 -21.50 -13.52
CA VAL A 98 -7.65 -22.67 -14.26
C VAL A 98 -6.47 -23.65 -14.35
N ALA A 99 -6.60 -24.82 -13.73
CA ALA A 99 -5.53 -25.80 -13.62
C ALA A 99 -5.08 -26.25 -15.02
N ALA A 100 -3.96 -25.71 -15.50
CA ALA A 100 -3.18 -26.40 -16.52
C ALA A 100 -2.58 -27.64 -15.85
N ALA A 101 -2.83 -28.81 -16.43
CA ALA A 101 -2.43 -30.09 -15.89
C ALA A 101 -0.92 -30.15 -15.55
N ALA A 102 -0.61 -30.76 -14.41
CA ALA A 102 0.71 -31.20 -13.95
C ALA A 102 1.74 -30.12 -13.55
N ALA A 103 1.43 -29.32 -12.54
CA ALA A 103 2.40 -28.83 -11.55
C ALA A 103 1.66 -28.60 -10.22
N PRO A 104 2.29 -28.76 -9.04
CA PRO A 104 1.66 -28.35 -7.78
C PRO A 104 1.22 -26.88 -7.92
N PRO A 105 -0.01 -26.54 -7.50
CA PRO A 105 -0.58 -25.23 -7.80
C PRO A 105 0.35 -24.13 -7.26
N PRO A 106 0.69 -23.11 -8.06
CA PRO A 106 1.42 -21.97 -7.56
C PRO A 106 0.57 -21.31 -6.48
N LEU A 107 1.16 -21.04 -5.33
CA LEU A 107 0.43 -20.53 -4.19
C LEU A 107 0.28 -19.01 -4.30
N PHE A 108 -0.98 -18.56 -4.41
CA PHE A 108 -1.40 -17.18 -4.60
C PHE A 108 -1.18 -16.32 -3.35
N VAL A 109 -0.56 -15.16 -3.51
CA VAL A 109 -0.42 -14.15 -2.42
C VAL A 109 -1.09 -12.84 -2.73
N ASP A 110 -1.54 -12.64 -3.97
CA ASP A 110 -2.61 -11.70 -4.30
C ASP A 110 -3.96 -12.15 -3.75
N ALA A 111 -4.03 -13.33 -3.11
CA ALA A 111 -5.27 -13.91 -2.63
C ALA A 111 -5.86 -13.19 -1.41
N LEU A 112 -5.01 -12.66 -0.54
CA LEU A 112 -5.43 -12.17 0.75
C LEU A 112 -5.51 -10.65 0.73
N LEU A 113 -6.64 -10.12 1.22
CA LEU A 113 -6.89 -8.69 1.28
C LEU A 113 -5.77 -7.88 1.98
N PRO A 114 -5.19 -8.34 3.11
CA PRO A 114 -4.10 -7.62 3.77
C PRO A 114 -2.88 -7.40 2.86
N ASN A 115 -2.51 -8.37 2.03
CA ASN A 115 -1.37 -8.25 1.14
C ASN A 115 -1.64 -7.28 -0.02
N ARG A 116 -2.86 -7.30 -0.56
CA ARG A 116 -3.27 -6.34 -1.60
C ARG A 116 -3.30 -4.91 -1.08
N LEU A 117 -3.75 -4.70 0.16
CA LEU A 117 -3.67 -3.40 0.80
C LEU A 117 -2.21 -3.00 1.03
N ALA A 118 -1.36 -3.89 1.55
CA ALA A 118 0.05 -3.61 1.77
C ALA A 118 0.74 -3.15 0.48
N ASP A 119 0.48 -3.83 -0.65
CA ASP A 119 1.01 -3.44 -1.95
C ASP A 119 0.59 -2.01 -2.36
N VAL A 120 -0.70 -1.67 -2.19
CA VAL A 120 -1.20 -0.32 -2.48
C VAL A 120 -0.56 0.75 -1.57
N TYR A 121 -0.37 0.47 -0.29
CA TYR A 121 0.31 1.40 0.61
C TYR A 121 1.78 1.59 0.25
N VAL A 122 2.48 0.52 -0.18
CA VAL A 122 3.85 0.62 -0.71
C VAL A 122 3.85 1.44 -1.99
N ALA A 123 2.95 1.18 -2.94
CA ALA A 123 2.84 1.93 -4.18
C ALA A 123 2.56 3.43 -3.96
N ALA A 124 1.68 3.77 -3.02
CA ALA A 124 1.44 5.16 -2.65
C ALA A 124 2.70 5.82 -2.08
N GLY A 125 3.44 5.11 -1.21
CA GLY A 125 4.72 5.58 -0.68
C GLY A 125 5.78 5.79 -1.78
N GLU A 126 5.88 4.86 -2.72
CA GLU A 126 6.78 4.95 -3.88
C GLU A 126 6.48 6.20 -4.71
N LEU A 127 5.21 6.45 -5.05
CA LEU A 127 4.81 7.64 -5.79
C LEU A 127 5.11 8.94 -5.03
N SER A 128 4.87 8.94 -3.72
CA SER A 128 5.11 10.12 -2.87
C SER A 128 6.59 10.49 -2.78
N GLN A 129 7.48 9.51 -2.86
CA GLN A 129 8.93 9.70 -2.78
C GLN A 129 9.62 9.75 -4.15
N GLY A 130 8.85 9.63 -5.24
CA GLY A 130 9.40 9.52 -6.60
C GLY A 130 10.26 8.27 -6.81
N TRP A 131 9.99 7.20 -6.07
CA TRP A 131 10.69 5.93 -6.20
C TRP A 131 10.10 5.10 -7.33
N GLN A 132 10.94 4.25 -7.92
CA GLN A 132 10.56 3.33 -8.97
C GLN A 132 10.67 1.89 -8.47
N ARG A 133 9.58 1.12 -8.63
CA ARG A 133 9.63 -0.32 -8.44
C ARG A 133 10.31 -0.99 -9.64
N ILE A 134 11.41 -1.69 -9.37
CA ILE A 134 12.18 -2.43 -10.38
C ILE A 134 11.99 -3.94 -10.30
N PHE A 135 11.43 -4.43 -9.19
CA PHE A 135 11.19 -5.85 -8.95
C PHE A 135 9.98 -6.02 -8.03
N ASP A 136 9.19 -7.05 -8.31
CA ASP A 136 8.05 -7.48 -7.51
C ASP A 136 8.00 -9.02 -7.55
N ALA A 137 7.69 -9.64 -6.41
CA ALA A 137 7.48 -11.08 -6.35
C ALA A 137 6.44 -11.43 -5.28
N HIS A 138 5.57 -12.35 -5.66
CA HIS A 138 4.56 -12.94 -4.80
C HIS A 138 4.65 -14.47 -4.89
N GLY A 139 4.68 -15.16 -3.76
CA GLY A 139 4.36 -16.58 -3.64
C GLY A 139 4.02 -16.96 -2.20
N ALA A 140 3.25 -18.03 -1.97
CA ALA A 140 3.10 -18.54 -0.61
C ALA A 140 4.23 -19.50 -0.25
N MET A 141 4.49 -19.60 1.05
CA MET A 141 5.55 -20.41 1.61
C MET A 141 4.93 -21.50 2.47
N GLN A 142 5.16 -22.77 2.12
CA GLN A 142 4.62 -23.93 2.85
C GLN A 142 5.67 -24.69 3.67
N ASP A 143 6.97 -24.48 3.41
CA ASP A 143 8.09 -25.17 4.07
C ASP A 143 9.20 -24.17 4.47
N ILE A 144 10.13 -24.60 5.33
CA ILE A 144 11.34 -23.85 5.76
C ILE A 144 12.35 -23.61 4.61
N LYS A 145 12.00 -23.97 3.36
CA LYS A 145 12.87 -23.78 2.21
C LYS A 145 12.88 -22.31 1.80
N GLY A 146 14.03 -21.67 1.87
CA GLY A 146 14.21 -20.33 1.32
C GLY A 146 13.94 -20.29 -0.19
N ILE A 147 13.34 -19.19 -0.65
CA ILE A 147 13.20 -18.85 -2.06
C ILE A 147 14.23 -17.75 -2.36
N ASN A 148 14.94 -17.89 -3.47
CA ASN A 148 15.91 -16.88 -3.92
C ASN A 148 15.35 -16.19 -5.15
N TYR A 149 15.53 -14.86 -5.20
CA TYR A 149 15.22 -14.03 -6.36
C TYR A 149 16.47 -13.26 -6.74
N ASP A 150 16.79 -13.27 -8.03
CA ASP A 150 17.84 -12.43 -8.58
C ASP A 150 17.24 -11.08 -8.98
N VAL A 151 17.72 -10.01 -8.35
CA VAL A 151 17.26 -8.64 -8.61
C VAL A 151 18.40 -7.86 -9.26
N VAL A 152 18.20 -7.41 -10.49
CA VAL A 152 19.19 -6.61 -11.21
C VAL A 152 19.06 -5.16 -10.76
N ILE A 153 20.13 -4.64 -10.16
CA ILE A 153 20.24 -3.24 -9.74
C ILE A 153 21.19 -2.51 -10.69
N GLU A 154 20.75 -1.39 -11.24
CA GLU A 154 21.58 -0.60 -12.13
C GLU A 154 22.77 0.03 -11.40
N ARG A 155 23.90 0.14 -12.09
CA ARG A 155 25.08 0.77 -11.51
C ARG A 155 24.80 2.26 -11.28
N GLY A 156 25.03 2.72 -10.05
CA GLY A 156 24.82 4.12 -9.68
C GLY A 156 23.50 4.38 -8.97
N THR A 157 22.64 3.37 -8.78
CA THR A 157 21.49 3.47 -7.90
C THR A 157 21.94 3.77 -6.47
N PRO A 158 21.55 4.93 -5.89
CA PRO A 158 22.07 5.34 -4.58
C PRO A 158 21.42 4.59 -3.42
N VAL A 159 20.14 4.22 -3.57
CA VAL A 159 19.34 3.55 -2.53
C VAL A 159 18.43 2.53 -3.19
N VAL A 160 18.29 1.38 -2.55
CA VAL A 160 17.29 0.36 -2.90
C VAL A 160 16.55 -0.04 -1.63
N LEU A 161 15.22 0.04 -1.67
CA LEU A 161 14.37 -0.46 -0.60
C LEU A 161 13.85 -1.85 -0.94
N PHE A 162 13.91 -2.77 0.02
CA PHE A 162 13.26 -4.07 -0.06
C PHE A 162 12.17 -4.16 0.99
N THR A 163 10.95 -4.45 0.57
CA THR A 163 9.80 -4.65 1.45
C THR A 163 9.38 -6.11 1.43
N LEU A 164 9.05 -6.65 2.59
CA LEU A 164 8.50 -7.99 2.73
C LEU A 164 7.21 -7.92 3.54
N ASN A 165 6.15 -8.53 3.02
CA ASN A 165 4.86 -8.59 3.68
C ASN A 165 4.31 -10.03 3.64
N TRP A 166 3.64 -10.44 4.71
CA TRP A 166 3.01 -11.76 4.83
C TRP A 166 1.76 -11.68 5.69
N ASP A 167 0.78 -12.54 5.39
CA ASP A 167 -0.51 -12.58 6.10
C ASP A 167 -0.65 -13.88 6.90
N SER A 168 0.22 -14.05 7.90
CA SER A 168 0.14 -15.15 8.86
C SER A 168 0.73 -14.75 10.21
N PRO A 169 -0.11 -14.53 11.25
CA PRO A 169 0.38 -14.08 12.55
C PRO A 169 1.12 -15.17 13.34
N SER A 170 0.98 -16.44 12.95
CA SER A 170 1.66 -17.58 13.58
C SER A 170 2.97 -17.96 12.90
N SER A 171 3.34 -17.25 11.83
CA SER A 171 4.52 -17.54 11.00
C SER A 171 5.41 -16.31 10.88
N TYR A 172 6.65 -16.54 10.49
CA TYR A 172 7.60 -15.47 10.18
C TYR A 172 8.30 -15.77 8.87
N LEU A 173 8.67 -14.71 8.16
CA LEU A 173 9.56 -14.77 7.02
C LEU A 173 10.86 -14.04 7.36
N LEU A 174 11.97 -14.48 6.77
CA LEU A 174 13.27 -13.84 6.95
C LEU A 174 13.79 -13.39 5.59
N LEU A 175 13.89 -12.08 5.39
CA LEU A 175 14.59 -11.51 4.24
C LEU A 175 16.10 -11.56 4.47
N ARG A 176 16.83 -12.13 3.50
CA ARG A 176 18.29 -12.10 3.47
C ARG A 176 18.75 -11.56 2.12
N LEU A 177 19.54 -10.51 2.15
CA LEU A 177 20.15 -9.93 0.96
C LEU A 177 21.56 -10.49 0.78
N ARG A 178 21.91 -10.85 -0.46
CA ARG A 178 23.25 -11.31 -0.83
C ARG A 178 23.70 -10.59 -2.09
N ASP A 179 25.00 -10.33 -2.20
CA ASP A 179 25.61 -9.86 -3.44
C ASP A 179 25.73 -11.00 -4.47
N PRO A 180 26.13 -10.71 -5.72
CA PRO A 180 26.28 -11.74 -6.77
C PRO A 180 27.30 -12.85 -6.43
N ASP A 181 28.23 -12.59 -5.51
CA ASP A 181 29.21 -13.57 -5.03
C ASP A 181 28.69 -14.39 -3.83
N GLY A 182 27.46 -14.10 -3.37
CA GLY A 182 26.79 -14.78 -2.27
C GLY A 182 27.09 -14.22 -0.88
N ASN A 183 27.85 -13.13 -0.78
CA ASN A 183 28.16 -12.51 0.51
C ASN A 183 26.93 -11.80 1.08
N PRO A 184 26.67 -11.87 2.40
CA PRO A 184 25.54 -11.20 3.00
C PRO A 184 25.67 -9.68 2.91
N ILE A 185 24.62 -9.01 2.44
CA ILE A 185 24.50 -7.56 2.46
C ILE A 185 23.78 -7.16 3.75
N THR A 186 24.34 -6.20 4.46
CA THR A 186 23.74 -5.63 5.66
C THR A 186 23.05 -4.32 5.30
N PRO A 187 21.71 -4.19 5.48
CA PRO A 187 21.01 -2.94 5.20
C PRO A 187 21.50 -1.80 6.11
N ASP A 188 21.40 -0.57 5.61
CA ASP A 188 21.72 0.63 6.39
C ASP A 188 20.87 0.70 7.65
N GLN A 189 21.48 1.08 8.77
CA GLN A 189 20.86 1.03 10.10
C GLN A 189 19.60 1.90 10.19
N ASP A 190 19.60 3.04 9.51
CA ASP A 190 18.50 4.00 9.49
C ASP A 190 17.27 3.49 8.71
N LEU A 191 17.46 2.47 7.86
CA LEU A 191 16.40 1.82 7.07
C LEU A 191 16.04 0.42 7.59
N ARG A 192 16.66 -0.04 8.69
CA ARG A 192 16.23 -1.25 9.41
C ARG A 192 15.08 -0.91 10.36
N THR A 193 13.98 -0.43 9.84
CA THR A 193 12.75 -0.43 10.62
C THR A 193 12.26 -1.87 10.73
N ALA A 194 12.43 -2.46 11.92
CA ALA A 194 11.79 -3.71 12.27
C ALA A 194 10.27 -3.50 12.26
N THR A 195 9.61 -4.01 11.23
CA THR A 195 8.20 -4.42 11.30
C THR A 195 8.06 -5.60 12.22
#